data_AF-A0A8S0T6K4-F1
#
_entry.id   AF-A0A8S0T6K4-F1
#
_cell.length_a   1.000
_cell.length_b   1.000
_cell.length_c   1.000
_cell.angle_alpha   90.00
_cell.angle_beta   90.00
_cell.angle_gamma   90.00
#
_symmetry.space_group_name_H-M   'P 1'
#
loop_
_entity.id
_entity.type
_entity.pdbx_description
1 polymer ?
#
loop_
_entity_poly.entity_id
_entity_poly.type
_entity_poly.pdbx_seq_one_letter_code
_entity_poly.pdbx_strand_id
1 'polypeptide(L)'
;MRLCLWPGFHRRLFCLCIVLIRGFFRPPVTLVSLKLEVYAQKETCSEELNVERLVSKSLQKVVLSSSIGQSVKPNSTNSTKLELIWGSSMYHIDDLPFSCNSLPDVYTQFRKSVESKSKVRSCIKIPTSLGPAPSIKDWGCIPEITVLGLEKAKVSKGLAFVGGESAAVSRVCEYFWTKNLLRTYKETRNGMLGPDYSTKFSPWLASGSLSPRFIYEEVKRFERERESNDSTYWVLFELIWRDYFRFLSIKQGNSIFHAGGPRKVEANWSQNPTLFDAWRNGQTGYPLIDANMKELLTTGFMSNRGRQIVCSFLVRDMNIDWRMGAEWFETCLLDYDPCSNYGNWTYGAGVGNDPREDRYFSIPKQAQNYDPEGEFVAYWLPQLRVLPKEKRHFPGLLYIKPVVALKFGNTKTTNNKTMGSGTRTTADENRWKGRKGNRTQ
;
A
#
# COMPACT_ATOMS: atom_id res chain seq x y z
N MET A 1 17.03 -26.17 10.30
CA MET A 1 15.75 -26.66 9.78
C MET A 1 15.46 -25.92 8.48
N ARG A 2 15.36 -26.68 7.38
CA ARG A 2 15.25 -26.16 6.01
C ARG A 2 13.89 -25.50 5.81
N LEU A 3 13.87 -24.20 5.54
CA LEU A 3 12.73 -23.51 4.96
C LEU A 3 12.48 -24.12 3.57
N CYS A 4 11.32 -24.76 3.39
CA CYS A 4 10.81 -25.09 2.06
C CYS A 4 10.47 -23.78 1.33
N LEU A 5 11.49 -23.20 0.67
CA LEU A 5 11.30 -22.22 -0.37
C LEU A 5 10.61 -22.92 -1.55
N TRP A 6 9.38 -22.55 -1.82
CA TRP A 6 8.67 -22.95 -3.04
C TRP A 6 9.45 -22.43 -4.26
N PRO A 7 9.70 -23.26 -5.29
CA PRO A 7 10.45 -22.85 -6.46
C PRO A 7 9.52 -22.06 -7.39
N GLY A 8 9.75 -20.75 -7.55
CA GLY A 8 9.00 -19.99 -8.55
C GLY A 8 9.04 -18.46 -8.49
N PHE A 9 9.63 -17.83 -7.47
CA PHE A 9 9.63 -16.37 -7.37
C PHE A 9 11.04 -15.79 -7.43
N HIS A 10 11.51 -15.56 -8.66
CA HIS A 10 12.60 -14.63 -8.94
C HIS A 10 12.06 -13.50 -9.82
N ARG A 11 11.46 -12.48 -9.21
CA ARG A 11 11.30 -11.17 -9.88
C ARG A 11 12.35 -10.23 -9.31
N ARG A 12 13.30 -9.85 -10.17
CA ARG A 12 14.38 -8.92 -9.84
C ARG A 12 13.81 -7.51 -9.73
N LEU A 13 14.12 -6.88 -8.61
CA LEU A 13 13.91 -5.47 -8.33
C LEU A 13 14.51 -4.59 -9.44
N PHE A 14 13.73 -3.61 -9.92
CA PHE A 14 14.26 -2.50 -10.73
C PHE A 14 14.43 -1.28 -9.82
N CYS A 15 15.65 -1.04 -9.33
CA CYS A 15 16.03 0.28 -8.82
C CYS A 15 16.30 1.20 -10.02
N LEU A 16 15.56 2.30 -10.13
CA LEU A 16 15.84 3.37 -11.08
C LEU A 16 17.06 4.16 -10.58
N CYS A 17 18.26 3.80 -11.03
CA CYS A 17 19.47 4.60 -10.79
C CYS A 17 19.58 5.70 -11.85
N ILE A 18 19.51 6.97 -11.45
CA ILE A 18 19.85 8.09 -12.33
C ILE A 18 21.33 8.43 -12.11
N VAL A 19 22.19 8.08 -13.08
CA VAL A 19 23.59 8.52 -13.06
C VAL A 19 23.66 9.96 -13.60
N LEU A 20 23.90 10.94 -12.72
CA LEU A 20 24.15 12.33 -13.11
C LEU A 20 25.66 12.60 -13.13
N ILE A 21 26.23 12.77 -14.33
CA ILE A 21 27.62 13.21 -14.48
C ILE A 21 27.64 14.74 -14.50
N ARG A 22 28.21 15.38 -13.48
CA ARG A 22 28.34 16.85 -13.41
C ARG A 22 29.77 17.27 -13.76
N GLY A 23 29.96 17.91 -14.91
CA GLY A 23 31.21 18.60 -15.28
C GLY A 23 31.05 20.10 -15.18
N PHE A 24 31.88 20.78 -14.37
CA PHE A 24 31.97 22.24 -14.38
C PHE A 24 33.06 22.67 -15.36
N PHE A 25 32.67 23.35 -16.45
CA PHE A 25 33.61 24.08 -17.30
C PHE A 25 33.61 25.56 -16.89
N ARG A 26 34.72 26.02 -16.29
CA ARG A 26 35.05 27.46 -16.22
C ARG A 26 36.40 27.69 -16.91
N PRO A 27 36.48 28.54 -17.94
CA PRO A 27 37.76 29.09 -18.39
C PRO A 27 38.24 30.22 -17.45
N PRO A 28 39.56 30.48 -17.33
CA PRO A 28 40.67 29.82 -18.02
C PRO A 28 41.37 28.76 -17.15
N VAL A 29 41.53 27.56 -17.73
CA VAL A 29 42.47 26.48 -17.37
C VAL A 29 42.75 26.28 -15.87
N THR A 30 41.89 25.50 -15.23
CA THR A 30 42.34 24.55 -14.21
C THR A 30 41.45 23.32 -14.34
N LEU A 31 42.03 22.15 -14.58
CA LEU A 31 41.33 20.87 -14.58
C LEU A 31 40.76 20.65 -13.17
N VAL A 32 39.56 21.15 -12.93
CA VAL A 32 38.79 20.84 -11.73
C VAL A 32 38.48 19.34 -11.82
N SER A 33 39.04 18.59 -10.87
CA SER A 33 38.79 17.16 -10.69
C SER A 33 37.33 16.82 -10.98
N LEU A 34 37.10 16.03 -12.03
CA LEU A 34 35.77 15.50 -12.36
C LEU A 34 35.35 14.57 -11.21
N LYS A 35 34.59 15.12 -10.27
CA LYS A 35 34.00 14.33 -9.19
C LYS A 35 32.78 13.62 -9.73
N LEU A 36 32.95 12.34 -10.06
CA LEU A 36 31.86 11.47 -10.47
C LEU A 36 31.01 11.13 -9.24
N GLU A 37 29.72 11.42 -9.33
CA GLU A 37 28.73 11.16 -8.29
C GLU A 37 27.54 10.43 -8.91
N VAL A 38 26.97 9.47 -8.18
CA VAL A 38 25.75 8.76 -8.58
C VAL A 38 24.67 9.17 -7.61
N TYR A 39 23.53 9.64 -8.11
CA TYR A 39 22.42 10.10 -7.29
C TYR A 39 21.26 9.10 -7.37
N ALA A 40 20.72 8.71 -6.23
CA ALA A 40 19.52 7.86 -6.19
C ALA A 40 18.64 8.25 -5.00
N GLN A 41 17.37 7.84 -5.04
CA GLN A 41 16.51 8.00 -3.87
C GLN A 41 16.84 6.95 -2.81
N LYS A 42 16.72 7.33 -1.54
CA LYS A 42 16.94 6.45 -0.39
C LYS A 42 15.72 5.55 -0.18
N GLU A 43 15.96 4.24 -0.08
CA GLU A 43 14.95 3.24 0.26
C GLU A 43 15.08 2.76 1.72
N THR A 44 14.12 1.94 2.16
CA THR A 44 13.93 1.59 3.58
C THR A 44 13.85 0.10 3.90
N CYS A 45 13.58 -0.75 2.90
CA CYS A 45 13.43 -2.19 3.10
C CYS A 45 14.71 -2.96 2.78
N SER A 46 14.82 -4.19 3.31
CA SER A 46 16.11 -4.89 3.40
C SER A 46 16.73 -5.26 2.06
N GLU A 47 15.92 -5.59 1.06
CA GLU A 47 16.39 -5.91 -0.28
C GLU A 47 17.01 -4.67 -0.95
N GLU A 48 16.32 -3.54 -0.91
CA GLU A 48 16.77 -2.27 -1.48
C GLU A 48 18.02 -1.76 -0.76
N LEU A 49 18.03 -1.80 0.59
CA LEU A 49 19.18 -1.41 1.39
C LEU A 49 20.42 -2.27 1.09
N ASN A 50 20.20 -3.56 0.79
CA ASN A 50 21.28 -4.43 0.36
C ASN A 50 21.81 -4.04 -1.03
N VAL A 51 20.95 -3.67 -1.98
CA VAL A 51 21.36 -3.15 -3.29
C VAL A 51 22.17 -1.86 -3.14
N GLU A 52 21.69 -0.89 -2.37
CA GLU A 52 22.41 0.37 -2.09
C GLU A 52 23.82 0.11 -1.54
N ARG A 53 23.94 -0.81 -0.56
CA ARG A 53 25.22 -1.21 0.03
C ARG A 53 26.15 -1.85 -1.00
N LEU A 54 25.64 -2.74 -1.84
CA LEU A 54 26.43 -3.42 -2.88
C LEU A 54 26.89 -2.46 -3.98
N VAL A 55 26.04 -1.52 -4.39
CA VAL A 55 26.39 -0.47 -5.36
C VAL A 55 27.46 0.44 -4.79
N SER A 56 27.28 0.95 -3.57
CA SER A 56 28.26 1.79 -2.88
C SER A 56 29.63 1.11 -2.75
N LYS A 57 29.65 -0.16 -2.31
CA LYS A 57 30.88 -0.96 -2.22
C LYS A 57 31.54 -1.18 -3.58
N SER A 58 30.76 -1.30 -4.64
CA SER A 58 31.29 -1.49 -5.99
C SER A 58 31.90 -0.21 -6.55
N LEU A 59 31.24 0.94 -6.36
CA LEU A 59 31.76 2.25 -6.79
C LEU A 59 33.08 2.61 -6.10
N GLN A 60 33.27 2.24 -4.83
CA GLN A 60 34.53 2.44 -4.11
C GLN A 60 35.72 1.66 -4.70
N LYS A 61 35.46 0.56 -5.42
CA LYS A 61 36.51 -0.25 -6.07
C LYS A 61 36.91 0.28 -7.45
N VAL A 62 36.11 1.17 -8.03
CA VAL A 62 36.40 1.72 -9.36
C VAL A 62 37.52 2.75 -9.21
N VAL A 63 38.72 2.38 -9.65
CA VAL A 63 39.84 3.32 -9.78
C VAL A 63 39.67 4.05 -11.10
N LEU A 64 39.36 5.34 -11.04
CA LEU A 64 39.38 6.18 -12.22
C LEU A 64 40.84 6.44 -12.58
N SER A 65 41.29 5.91 -13.72
CA SER A 65 42.62 6.23 -14.24
C SER A 65 42.69 7.73 -14.49
N SER A 66 43.55 8.43 -13.75
CA SER A 66 43.89 9.81 -14.05
C SER A 66 44.48 9.86 -15.46
N SER A 67 43.83 10.63 -16.33
CA SER A 67 44.34 10.89 -17.67
C SER A 67 45.68 11.61 -17.59
N ILE A 68 46.74 10.88 -17.98
CA ILE A 68 48.01 11.33 -18.58
C ILE A 68 48.81 12.37 -17.77
N GLY A 69 49.90 11.90 -17.14
CA GLY A 69 51.18 12.63 -17.18
C GLY A 69 51.61 13.50 -16.00
N GLN A 70 51.01 13.39 -14.80
CA GLN A 70 51.60 14.05 -13.62
C GLN A 70 51.70 13.10 -12.42
N SER A 71 52.92 13.04 -11.87
CA SER A 71 53.25 12.43 -10.59
C SER A 71 52.40 13.09 -9.50
N VAL A 72 51.36 12.40 -9.02
CA VAL A 72 50.55 12.83 -7.89
C VAL A 72 50.76 11.84 -6.74
N LYS A 73 51.03 12.40 -5.55
CA LYS A 73 51.22 11.70 -4.28
C LYS A 73 50.07 10.70 -4.00
N PRO A 74 50.31 9.58 -3.29
CA PRO A 74 49.39 8.44 -3.23
C PRO A 74 48.08 8.63 -2.42
N ASN A 75 47.73 9.85 -2.00
CA ASN A 75 46.76 10.06 -0.90
C ASN A 75 45.45 10.79 -1.26
N SER A 76 45.08 10.92 -2.54
CA SER A 76 43.71 11.35 -2.89
C SER A 76 43.01 10.34 -3.80
N THR A 77 42.38 9.34 -3.19
CA THR A 77 41.46 8.44 -3.88
C THR A 77 40.23 9.21 -4.36
N ASN A 78 40.25 9.67 -5.61
CA ASN A 78 39.07 10.18 -6.33
C ASN A 78 38.07 9.04 -6.60
N SER A 79 37.46 8.47 -5.56
CA SER A 79 36.46 7.40 -5.71
C SER A 79 35.07 7.99 -5.99
N THR A 80 34.37 7.43 -6.97
CA THR A 80 32.97 7.76 -7.26
C THR A 80 32.07 7.53 -6.03
N LYS A 81 31.24 8.51 -5.67
CA LYS A 81 30.36 8.43 -4.48
C LYS A 81 28.90 8.21 -4.87
N LEU A 82 28.21 7.35 -4.13
CA LEU A 82 26.75 7.22 -4.16
C LEU A 82 26.14 8.21 -3.16
N GLU A 83 25.32 9.14 -3.65
CA GLU A 83 24.52 10.08 -2.86
C GLU A 83 23.06 9.64 -2.85
N LEU A 84 22.56 9.27 -1.67
CA LEU A 84 21.19 8.82 -1.47
C LEU A 84 20.35 9.96 -0.90
N ILE A 85 19.26 10.32 -1.60
CA ILE A 85 18.40 11.46 -1.27
C ILE A 85 17.02 10.97 -0.82
N TRP A 86 16.53 11.46 0.31
CA TRP A 86 15.16 11.18 0.74
C TRP A 86 14.13 11.90 -0.14
N GLY A 87 13.04 11.24 -0.53
CA GLY A 87 12.06 11.87 -1.43
C GLY A 87 10.65 11.27 -1.52
N SER A 88 10.42 10.05 -1.02
CA SER A 88 9.19 9.31 -1.28
C SER A 88 7.97 9.75 -0.45
N SER A 89 8.15 10.48 0.65
CA SER A 89 7.10 10.87 1.61
C SER A 89 6.58 12.31 1.44
N MET A 90 5.39 12.59 1.98
CA MET A 90 4.80 13.94 2.03
C MET A 90 5.53 14.83 3.05
N TYR A 91 5.69 14.35 4.28
CA TYR A 91 6.54 14.96 5.29
C TYR A 91 7.97 14.46 5.11
N HIS A 92 8.94 15.37 5.04
CA HIS A 92 10.34 14.98 4.89
C HIS A 92 10.86 14.33 6.18
N ILE A 93 11.74 13.32 6.07
CA ILE A 93 12.29 12.60 7.24
C ILE A 93 12.98 13.54 8.24
N ASP A 94 13.73 14.52 7.74
CA ASP A 94 14.43 15.53 8.56
C ASP A 94 13.50 16.56 9.23
N ASP A 95 12.24 16.65 8.80
CA ASP A 95 11.27 17.61 9.35
C ASP A 95 10.35 16.94 10.39
N LEU A 96 10.55 15.66 10.69
CA LEU A 96 9.79 14.95 11.71
C LEU A 96 10.15 15.49 13.10
N PRO A 97 9.18 15.56 14.04
CA PRO A 97 9.43 16.06 15.39
C PRO A 97 10.06 14.99 16.32
N PHE A 98 10.51 13.88 15.73
CA PHE A 98 11.15 12.74 16.37
C PHE A 98 12.04 12.02 15.34
N SER A 99 13.00 11.24 15.82
CA SER A 99 13.74 10.31 14.97
C SER A 99 12.85 9.09 14.61
N CYS A 100 13.19 8.37 13.54
CA CYS A 100 12.46 7.16 13.14
C CYS A 100 12.50 6.07 14.23
N ASN A 101 13.56 5.99 15.04
CA ASN A 101 13.65 5.05 16.16
C ASN A 101 12.59 5.35 17.25
N SER A 102 12.19 6.61 17.39
CA SER A 102 11.17 7.08 18.34
C SER A 102 9.82 7.36 17.68
N LEU A 103 9.57 6.82 16.48
CA LEU A 103 8.29 6.96 15.78
C LEU A 103 7.15 6.39 16.66
N PRO A 104 6.04 7.12 16.85
CA PRO A 104 4.91 6.62 17.62
C PRO A 104 4.32 5.33 17.05
N ASP A 105 4.05 4.33 17.91
CA ASP A 105 3.45 3.05 17.50
C ASP A 105 1.95 3.16 17.16
N VAL A 106 1.31 4.27 17.54
CA VAL A 106 -0.08 4.58 17.21
C VAL A 106 -0.11 5.67 16.15
N TYR A 107 -0.66 5.36 14.96
CA TYR A 107 -0.81 6.30 13.85
C TYR A 107 -1.40 7.66 14.26
N THR A 108 -2.43 7.68 15.10
CA THR A 108 -3.06 8.93 15.54
C THR A 108 -2.09 9.86 16.27
N GLN A 109 -1.14 9.31 17.03
CA GLN A 109 -0.10 10.09 17.72
C GLN A 109 0.94 10.62 16.72
N PHE A 110 1.36 9.79 15.76
CA PHE A 110 2.20 10.21 14.64
C PHE A 110 1.57 11.38 13.87
N ARG A 111 0.34 11.18 13.37
CA ARG A 111 -0.40 12.19 12.60
C ARG A 111 -0.53 13.51 13.36
N LYS A 112 -1.02 13.48 14.61
CA LYS A 112 -1.16 14.70 15.42
C LYS A 112 0.16 15.43 15.59
N SER A 113 1.27 14.70 15.70
CA SER A 113 2.60 15.29 15.86
C SER A 113 3.08 15.97 14.59
N VAL A 114 3.01 15.31 13.42
CA VAL A 114 3.46 15.90 12.15
C VAL A 114 2.55 17.03 11.67
N GLU A 115 1.24 16.95 11.92
CA GLU A 115 0.31 18.03 11.60
C GLU A 115 0.56 19.30 12.44
N SER A 116 1.02 19.15 13.69
CA SER A 116 1.24 20.29 14.60
C SER A 116 2.67 20.83 14.57
N LYS A 117 3.67 20.00 14.28
CA LYS A 117 5.09 20.34 14.47
C LYS A 117 5.93 20.28 13.18
N SER A 118 5.39 19.74 12.09
CA SER A 118 6.11 19.60 10.82
C SER A 118 5.43 20.41 9.72
N LYS A 119 6.18 20.69 8.65
CA LYS A 119 5.67 21.36 7.45
C LYS A 119 5.89 20.48 6.24
N VAL A 120 4.90 20.42 5.35
CA VAL A 120 5.08 19.81 4.03
C VAL A 120 5.90 20.78 3.19
N ARG A 121 7.04 20.32 2.67
CA ARG A 121 7.89 21.11 1.78
C ARG A 121 7.22 21.29 0.42
N SER A 122 7.47 22.40 -0.25
CA SER A 122 7.06 22.61 -1.64
C SER A 122 7.73 21.61 -2.59
N CYS A 123 7.14 21.44 -3.76
CA CYS A 123 7.74 20.71 -4.87
C CYS A 123 9.03 21.39 -5.32
N ILE A 124 10.04 20.58 -5.67
CA ILE A 124 11.28 21.08 -6.24
C ILE A 124 10.98 21.49 -7.69
N LYS A 125 11.28 22.74 -8.04
CA LYS A 125 11.15 23.20 -9.43
C LYS A 125 12.29 22.65 -10.26
N ILE A 126 11.95 21.92 -11.32
CA ILE A 126 12.91 21.37 -12.27
C ILE A 126 13.14 22.38 -13.39
N PRO A 127 14.39 22.66 -13.79
CA PRO A 127 14.68 23.50 -14.95
C PRO A 127 14.00 22.97 -16.22
N THR A 128 13.55 23.86 -17.10
CA THR A 128 12.93 23.47 -18.38
C THR A 128 13.90 22.78 -19.34
N SER A 129 15.22 22.96 -19.14
CA SER A 129 16.27 22.28 -19.88
C SER A 129 17.27 21.66 -18.91
N LEU A 130 17.51 20.35 -19.04
CA LEU A 130 18.42 19.56 -18.20
C LEU A 130 19.75 19.21 -18.90
N GLY A 131 19.85 19.48 -20.19
CA GLY A 131 20.94 18.99 -21.05
C GLY A 131 22.21 19.85 -21.03
N PRO A 132 23.24 19.39 -21.76
CA PRO A 132 23.24 18.24 -22.67
C PRO A 132 23.60 16.91 -21.98
N ALA A 133 23.12 15.79 -22.56
CA ALA A 133 23.59 14.46 -22.19
C ALA A 133 25.01 14.19 -22.74
N PRO A 134 25.79 13.29 -22.11
CA PRO A 134 27.05 12.83 -22.70
C PRO A 134 26.83 12.13 -24.05
N SER A 135 27.89 12.01 -24.86
CA SER A 135 27.84 11.25 -26.10
C SER A 135 27.72 9.75 -25.79
N ILE A 136 26.51 9.21 -25.98
CA ILE A 136 26.17 7.80 -25.74
C ILE A 136 25.94 7.13 -27.10
N LYS A 137 26.63 6.02 -27.35
CA LYS A 137 26.49 5.23 -28.61
C LYS A 137 25.19 4.44 -28.66
N ASP A 138 24.78 3.88 -27.52
CA ASP A 138 23.58 3.07 -27.39
C ASP A 138 22.91 3.38 -26.05
N TRP A 139 21.65 3.82 -26.12
CA TRP A 139 20.82 4.11 -24.94
C TRP A 139 20.12 2.87 -24.38
N GLY A 140 20.21 1.74 -25.09
CA GLY A 140 19.45 0.53 -24.80
C GLY A 140 18.00 0.63 -25.27
N CYS A 141 17.26 -0.46 -25.07
CA CYS A 141 15.82 -0.54 -25.34
C CYS A 141 15.06 -0.88 -24.06
N ILE A 142 13.79 -0.48 -24.02
CA ILE A 142 12.86 -0.93 -22.96
C ILE A 142 12.62 -2.43 -23.20
N PRO A 143 12.91 -3.31 -22.21
CA PRO A 143 12.75 -4.75 -22.41
C PRO A 143 11.27 -5.12 -22.50
N GLU A 144 10.95 -6.07 -23.39
CA GLU A 144 9.65 -6.73 -23.41
C GLU A 144 9.51 -7.66 -22.20
N ILE A 145 8.28 -7.82 -21.69
CA ILE A 145 8.04 -8.58 -20.45
C ILE A 145 8.41 -10.07 -20.59
N THR A 146 8.36 -10.60 -21.81
CA THR A 146 8.74 -11.99 -22.14
C THR A 146 10.23 -12.25 -21.93
N VAL A 147 11.09 -11.23 -22.10
CA VAL A 147 12.54 -11.32 -21.82
C VAL A 147 12.79 -11.55 -20.33
N LEU A 148 11.85 -11.14 -19.47
CA LEU A 148 11.90 -11.38 -18.02
C LEU A 148 11.26 -12.71 -17.61
N GLY A 149 10.87 -13.57 -18.57
CA GLY A 149 10.23 -14.85 -18.32
C GLY A 149 8.77 -14.74 -17.89
N LEU A 150 8.10 -13.63 -18.24
CA LEU A 150 6.73 -13.32 -17.83
C LEU A 150 5.80 -13.20 -19.03
N GLU A 151 4.52 -13.46 -18.79
CA GLU A 151 3.47 -13.31 -19.80
C GLU A 151 2.81 -11.94 -19.71
N LYS A 152 2.40 -11.41 -20.87
CA LYS A 152 1.67 -10.16 -20.96
C LYS A 152 0.23 -10.38 -20.52
N ALA A 153 -0.10 -9.98 -19.29
CA ALA A 153 -1.49 -9.95 -18.84
C ALA A 153 -2.25 -8.81 -19.54
N LYS A 154 -3.42 -9.11 -20.09
CA LYS A 154 -4.37 -8.11 -20.61
C LYS A 154 -5.54 -7.98 -19.65
N VAL A 155 -5.78 -6.77 -19.17
CA VAL A 155 -6.98 -6.47 -18.37
C VAL A 155 -8.21 -6.64 -19.26
N SER A 156 -9.01 -7.66 -18.98
CA SER A 156 -10.22 -7.99 -19.74
C SER A 156 -11.47 -7.28 -19.23
N LYS A 157 -11.43 -6.78 -17.98
CA LYS A 157 -12.55 -6.18 -17.27
C LYS A 157 -12.07 -5.30 -16.12
N GLY A 158 -12.85 -4.27 -15.77
CA GLY A 158 -12.52 -3.36 -14.67
C GLY A 158 -11.59 -2.22 -15.11
N LEU A 159 -10.76 -1.75 -14.18
CA LEU A 159 -9.86 -0.62 -14.40
C LEU A 159 -8.59 -1.06 -15.13
N ALA A 160 -8.30 -0.43 -16.26
CA ALA A 160 -7.05 -0.58 -16.99
C ALA A 160 -6.16 0.65 -16.72
N PHE A 161 -5.14 0.48 -15.88
CA PHE A 161 -4.20 1.55 -15.56
C PHE A 161 -3.18 1.77 -16.69
N VAL A 162 -2.77 3.02 -16.86
CA VAL A 162 -1.71 3.43 -17.79
C VAL A 162 -0.53 3.95 -16.98
N GLY A 163 0.65 3.36 -17.16
CA GLY A 163 1.87 3.76 -16.43
C GLY A 163 2.43 5.11 -16.88
N GLY A 164 3.30 5.69 -16.04
CA GLY A 164 4.07 6.91 -16.35
C GLY A 164 3.48 8.21 -15.77
N GLU A 165 4.34 9.22 -15.64
CA GLU A 165 4.02 10.53 -15.03
C GLU A 165 2.90 11.27 -15.77
N SER A 166 2.90 11.25 -17.10
CA SER A 166 1.86 11.93 -17.90
C SER A 166 0.46 11.40 -17.58
N ALA A 167 0.31 10.08 -17.46
CA ALA A 167 -0.95 9.45 -17.06
C ALA A 167 -1.31 9.78 -15.60
N ALA A 168 -0.30 9.82 -14.71
CA ALA A 168 -0.50 10.17 -13.31
C ALA A 168 -1.06 11.58 -13.12
N VAL A 169 -0.43 12.58 -13.76
CA VAL A 169 -0.87 13.98 -13.72
C VAL A 169 -2.23 14.15 -14.40
N SER A 170 -2.46 13.44 -15.51
CA SER A 170 -3.77 13.41 -16.17
C SER A 170 -4.86 12.89 -15.22
N ARG A 171 -4.59 11.84 -14.43
CA ARG A 171 -5.54 11.32 -13.44
C ARG A 171 -5.80 12.29 -12.28
N VAL A 172 -4.78 13.03 -11.82
CA VAL A 172 -4.98 14.13 -10.85
C VAL A 172 -5.90 15.20 -11.45
N CYS A 173 -5.63 15.62 -12.68
CA CYS A 173 -6.47 16.57 -13.42
C CYS A 173 -7.91 16.08 -13.58
N GLU A 174 -8.09 14.82 -13.98
CA GLU A 174 -9.39 14.20 -14.15
C GLU A 174 -10.18 14.19 -12.82
N TYR A 175 -9.58 13.66 -11.75
CA TYR A 175 -10.27 13.44 -10.49
C TYR A 175 -10.54 14.73 -9.72
N PHE A 176 -9.53 15.62 -9.60
CA PHE A 176 -9.67 16.87 -8.86
C PHE A 176 -10.38 17.92 -9.68
N TRP A 177 -9.95 18.14 -10.93
CA TRP A 177 -10.34 19.35 -11.67
C TRP A 177 -11.47 19.11 -12.65
N THR A 178 -11.41 18.06 -13.46
CA THR A 178 -12.42 17.80 -14.49
C THR A 178 -13.72 17.29 -13.86
N LYS A 179 -13.64 16.24 -13.04
CA LYS A 179 -14.82 15.61 -12.41
C LYS A 179 -15.21 16.24 -11.08
N ASN A 180 -14.33 17.06 -10.50
CA ASN A 180 -14.59 17.76 -9.24
C ASN A 180 -14.97 16.82 -8.08
N LEU A 181 -14.29 15.65 -7.99
CA LEU A 181 -14.60 14.56 -7.06
C LEU A 181 -13.83 14.64 -5.73
N LEU A 182 -12.79 15.46 -5.64
CA LEU A 182 -12.02 15.62 -4.39
C LEU A 182 -12.91 16.03 -3.21
N ARG A 183 -13.91 16.88 -3.43
CA ARG A 183 -14.84 17.35 -2.40
C ARG A 183 -15.77 16.28 -1.83
N THR A 184 -15.90 15.12 -2.48
CA THR A 184 -16.72 13.99 -2.00
C THR A 184 -15.90 12.74 -1.67
N TYR A 185 -14.57 12.89 -1.56
CA TYR A 185 -13.66 11.77 -1.37
C TYR A 185 -13.91 10.98 -0.08
N LYS A 186 -14.12 11.65 1.06
CA LYS A 186 -14.33 10.98 2.36
C LYS A 186 -15.62 10.15 2.37
N GLU A 187 -16.66 10.63 1.70
CA GLU A 187 -17.95 9.95 1.58
C GLU A 187 -17.84 8.71 0.68
N THR A 188 -17.06 8.80 -0.40
CA THR A 188 -17.05 7.78 -1.46
C THR A 188 -15.93 6.74 -1.33
N ARG A 189 -14.83 7.03 -0.62
CA ARG A 189 -13.60 6.20 -0.58
C ARG A 189 -13.77 4.74 -0.16
N ASN A 190 -14.88 4.38 0.48
CA ASN A 190 -15.18 3.00 0.87
C ASN A 190 -15.91 2.21 -0.23
N GLY A 191 -16.22 2.82 -1.37
CA GLY A 191 -16.78 2.14 -2.53
C GLY A 191 -15.82 1.09 -3.10
N MET A 192 -16.38 0.17 -3.89
CA MET A 192 -15.63 -0.96 -4.49
C MET A 192 -15.82 -1.07 -6.00
N LEU A 193 -16.76 -0.34 -6.59
CA LEU A 193 -17.07 -0.43 -8.02
C LEU A 193 -16.81 0.90 -8.74
N GLY A 194 -16.04 0.83 -9.82
CA GLY A 194 -15.77 1.97 -10.72
C GLY A 194 -14.57 2.84 -10.32
N PRO A 195 -14.16 3.77 -11.20
CA PRO A 195 -12.98 4.61 -10.96
C PRO A 195 -13.21 5.72 -9.94
N ASP A 196 -14.44 6.21 -9.81
CA ASP A 196 -14.72 7.55 -9.24
C ASP A 196 -14.88 7.58 -7.72
N TYR A 197 -15.00 6.41 -7.07
CA TYR A 197 -15.14 6.37 -5.61
C TYR A 197 -13.86 6.76 -4.86
N SER A 198 -12.70 6.84 -5.52
CA SER A 198 -11.44 7.25 -4.90
C SER A 198 -10.45 7.76 -5.94
N THR A 199 -9.35 8.36 -5.49
CA THR A 199 -8.34 8.98 -6.36
C THR A 199 -7.74 8.01 -7.39
N LYS A 200 -7.57 6.74 -7.00
CA LYS A 200 -6.82 5.71 -7.75
C LYS A 200 -5.34 6.05 -7.98
N PHE A 201 -4.75 6.95 -7.18
CA PHE A 201 -3.36 7.41 -7.36
C PHE A 201 -2.28 6.37 -7.01
N SER A 202 -2.64 5.30 -6.32
CA SER A 202 -1.68 4.40 -5.67
C SER A 202 -0.67 3.75 -6.62
N PRO A 203 -0.99 3.30 -7.86
CA PRO A 203 0.04 2.73 -8.74
C PRO A 203 1.15 3.73 -9.09
N TRP A 204 0.78 4.99 -9.34
CA TRP A 204 1.74 6.05 -9.66
C TRP A 204 2.50 6.56 -8.43
N LEU A 205 1.91 6.49 -7.24
CA LEU A 205 2.60 6.76 -5.98
C LEU A 205 3.60 5.66 -5.59
N ALA A 206 3.33 4.42 -5.96
CA ALA A 206 4.22 3.28 -5.73
C ALA A 206 5.43 3.32 -6.70
N SER A 207 5.21 3.63 -7.98
CA SER A 207 6.29 3.74 -8.97
C SER A 207 7.10 5.03 -8.89
N GLY A 208 6.66 6.01 -8.09
CA GLY A 208 7.27 7.35 -8.04
C GLY A 208 6.90 8.25 -9.24
N SER A 209 6.00 7.81 -10.12
CA SER A 209 5.46 8.64 -11.21
C SER A 209 4.59 9.81 -10.71
N LEU A 210 4.16 9.76 -9.45
CA LEU A 210 3.44 10.83 -8.78
C LEU A 210 4.03 11.04 -7.39
N SER A 211 4.36 12.29 -7.02
CA SER A 211 4.86 12.60 -5.69
C SER A 211 3.73 13.06 -4.75
N PRO A 212 3.78 12.70 -3.46
CA PRO A 212 2.77 13.16 -2.50
C PRO A 212 2.83 14.67 -2.26
N ARG A 213 4.00 15.32 -2.43
CA ARG A 213 4.12 16.78 -2.35
C ARG A 213 3.39 17.49 -3.48
N PHE A 214 3.43 16.93 -4.70
CA PHE A 214 2.64 17.44 -5.82
C PHE A 214 1.14 17.32 -5.54
N ILE A 215 0.69 16.15 -5.04
CA ILE A 215 -0.72 15.97 -4.66
C ILE A 215 -1.12 16.98 -3.57
N TYR A 216 -0.27 17.21 -2.57
CA TYR A 216 -0.52 18.20 -1.53
C TYR A 216 -0.71 19.61 -2.11
N GLU A 217 0.18 20.06 -3.00
CA GLU A 217 0.05 21.36 -3.67
C GLU A 217 -1.24 21.47 -4.48
N GLU A 218 -1.63 20.40 -5.19
CA GLU A 218 -2.88 20.34 -5.95
C GLU A 218 -4.12 20.34 -5.06
N VAL A 219 -4.09 19.66 -3.91
CA VAL A 219 -5.14 19.76 -2.89
C VAL A 219 -5.23 21.20 -2.38
N LYS A 220 -4.10 21.84 -2.03
CA LYS A 220 -4.10 23.24 -1.58
C LYS A 220 -4.58 24.22 -2.63
N ARG A 221 -4.31 23.95 -3.90
CA ARG A 221 -4.85 24.74 -5.02
C ARG A 221 -6.35 24.55 -5.15
N PHE A 222 -6.84 23.31 -5.08
CA PHE A 222 -8.27 23.00 -5.10
C PHE A 222 -9.02 23.66 -3.93
N GLU A 223 -8.45 23.62 -2.72
CA GLU A 223 -9.02 24.26 -1.53
C GLU A 223 -9.18 25.78 -1.69
N ARG A 224 -8.26 26.44 -2.39
CA ARG A 224 -8.33 27.89 -2.67
C ARG A 224 -9.31 28.23 -3.80
N GLU A 225 -9.33 27.43 -4.86
CA GLU A 225 -10.08 27.75 -6.10
C GLU A 225 -11.51 27.19 -6.10
N ARG A 226 -11.80 26.20 -5.25
CA ARG A 226 -13.10 25.52 -5.21
C ARG A 226 -13.65 25.44 -3.80
N GLU A 227 -13.18 24.48 -3.02
CA GLU A 227 -13.77 24.17 -1.72
C GLU A 227 -12.74 23.50 -0.82
N SER A 228 -12.75 23.87 0.46
CA SER A 228 -12.01 23.20 1.53
C SER A 228 -13.00 22.55 2.49
N ASN A 229 -12.93 21.23 2.65
CA ASN A 229 -13.83 20.49 3.52
C ASN A 229 -13.15 19.23 4.08
N ASP A 230 -13.93 18.40 4.79
CA ASP A 230 -13.43 17.15 5.37
C ASP A 230 -12.82 16.20 4.32
N SER A 231 -13.35 16.19 3.10
CA SER A 231 -12.90 15.32 2.00
C SER A 231 -11.58 15.76 1.39
N THR A 232 -11.35 17.07 1.24
CA THR A 232 -10.07 17.61 0.75
C THR A 232 -8.95 17.28 1.75
N TYR A 233 -9.23 17.43 3.05
CA TYR A 233 -8.34 16.98 4.12
C TYR A 233 -8.14 15.47 4.12
N TRP A 234 -9.20 14.67 3.90
CA TRP A 234 -9.11 13.21 4.04
C TRP A 234 -8.16 12.57 3.02
N VAL A 235 -7.97 13.17 1.83
CA VAL A 235 -6.92 12.70 0.89
C VAL A 235 -5.54 12.83 1.54
N LEU A 236 -5.26 13.96 2.21
CA LEU A 236 -4.00 14.17 2.91
C LEU A 236 -3.87 13.22 4.11
N PHE A 237 -4.95 13.02 4.87
CA PHE A 237 -4.98 12.05 5.98
C PHE A 237 -4.54 10.63 5.53
N GLU A 238 -5.01 10.18 4.37
CA GLU A 238 -4.65 8.87 3.83
C GLU A 238 -3.21 8.84 3.26
N LEU A 239 -2.70 9.98 2.74
CA LEU A 239 -1.28 10.10 2.41
C LEU A 239 -0.38 10.06 3.66
N ILE A 240 -0.84 10.57 4.80
CA ILE A 240 -0.13 10.46 6.08
C ILE A 240 -0.03 8.99 6.52
N TRP A 241 -1.01 8.13 6.19
CA TRP A 241 -0.88 6.69 6.42
C TRP A 241 0.24 6.06 5.59
N ARG A 242 0.38 6.47 4.32
CA ARG A 242 1.50 6.03 3.46
C ARG A 242 2.85 6.44 4.05
N ASP A 243 2.98 7.70 4.48
CA ASP A 243 4.18 8.18 5.18
C ASP A 243 4.44 7.39 6.46
N TYR A 244 3.41 7.15 7.27
CA TYR A 244 3.53 6.41 8.52
C TYR A 244 4.12 5.02 8.31
N PHE A 245 3.59 4.25 7.35
CA PHE A 245 4.12 2.92 7.06
C PHE A 245 5.54 2.96 6.50
N ARG A 246 5.87 3.95 5.67
CA ARG A 246 7.24 4.16 5.18
C ARG A 246 8.22 4.38 6.34
N PHE A 247 7.90 5.27 7.28
CA PHE A 247 8.74 5.48 8.47
C PHE A 247 8.75 4.29 9.42
N LEU A 248 7.62 3.59 9.55
CA LEU A 248 7.51 2.39 10.38
C LEU A 248 8.43 1.28 9.90
N SER A 249 8.61 1.14 8.58
CA SER A 249 9.55 0.16 8.00
C SER A 249 11.00 0.40 8.46
N ILE A 250 11.41 1.66 8.66
CA ILE A 250 12.73 2.01 9.19
C ILE A 250 12.82 1.59 10.66
N LYS A 251 11.82 1.95 11.49
CA LYS A 251 11.80 1.62 12.92
C LYS A 251 11.85 0.11 13.16
N GLN A 252 11.09 -0.64 12.37
CA GLN A 252 10.81 -2.05 12.61
C GLN A 252 11.75 -2.98 11.85
N GLY A 253 12.33 -2.52 10.74
CA GLY A 253 13.18 -3.34 9.87
C GLY A 253 12.46 -4.62 9.46
N ASN A 254 13.17 -5.75 9.51
CA ASN A 254 12.64 -7.02 9.03
C ASN A 254 11.48 -7.60 9.86
N SER A 255 11.19 -7.06 11.04
CA SER A 255 10.08 -7.58 11.87
C SER A 255 8.72 -7.43 11.17
N ILE A 256 8.58 -6.49 10.22
CA ILE A 256 7.37 -6.34 9.41
C ILE A 256 7.11 -7.52 8.45
N PHE A 257 8.11 -8.38 8.22
CA PHE A 257 8.00 -9.56 7.35
C PHE A 257 7.94 -10.89 8.14
N HIS A 258 8.21 -10.87 9.44
CA HIS A 258 8.21 -12.07 10.27
C HIS A 258 6.79 -12.49 10.65
N ALA A 259 6.54 -13.79 10.82
CA ALA A 259 5.20 -14.33 11.14
C ALA A 259 4.54 -13.65 12.35
N GLY A 260 5.31 -13.41 13.41
CA GLY A 260 4.83 -12.73 14.62
C GLY A 260 4.76 -11.20 14.51
N GLY A 261 5.15 -10.63 13.38
CA GLY A 261 5.19 -9.20 13.12
C GLY A 261 6.08 -8.41 14.09
N PRO A 262 5.97 -7.07 14.06
CA PRO A 262 6.64 -6.18 15.00
C PRO A 262 6.40 -6.50 16.49
N ARG A 263 5.20 -7.01 16.85
CA ARG A 263 4.87 -7.41 18.23
C ARG A 263 5.40 -8.77 18.64
N LYS A 264 5.97 -9.55 17.71
CA LYS A 264 6.49 -10.90 17.95
C LYS A 264 5.43 -11.84 18.56
N VAL A 265 4.19 -11.74 18.07
CA VAL A 265 3.08 -12.59 18.51
C VAL A 265 3.38 -14.05 18.15
N GLU A 266 3.26 -14.93 19.13
CA GLU A 266 3.29 -16.38 18.89
C GLU A 266 1.91 -16.84 18.43
N ALA A 267 1.81 -17.31 17.20
CA ALA A 267 0.56 -17.80 16.63
C ALA A 267 0.83 -18.99 15.69
N ASN A 268 -0.01 -20.01 15.79
CA ASN A 268 0.04 -21.20 14.95
C ASN A 268 -0.89 -21.01 13.74
N TRP A 269 -0.34 -20.39 12.70
CA TRP A 269 -1.05 -20.20 11.43
C TRP A 269 -0.97 -21.44 10.55
N SER A 270 -2.07 -21.75 9.85
CA SER A 270 -2.09 -22.80 8.83
C SER A 270 -1.44 -22.32 7.54
N GLN A 271 -0.76 -23.21 6.83
CA GLN A 271 -0.28 -22.99 5.46
C GLN A 271 -0.96 -23.96 4.48
N ASN A 272 -2.23 -24.32 4.75
CA ASN A 272 -2.98 -25.27 3.92
C ASN A 272 -3.12 -24.72 2.47
N PRO A 273 -2.51 -25.38 1.47
CA PRO A 273 -2.48 -24.89 0.10
C PRO A 273 -3.86 -24.88 -0.54
N THR A 274 -4.73 -25.84 -0.19
CA THR A 274 -6.09 -25.93 -0.77
C THR A 274 -6.94 -24.74 -0.35
N LEU A 275 -6.88 -24.37 0.93
CA LEU A 275 -7.60 -23.19 1.44
C LEU A 275 -7.03 -21.92 0.82
N PHE A 276 -5.71 -21.77 0.79
CA PHE A 276 -5.09 -20.59 0.20
C PHE A 276 -5.42 -20.45 -1.29
N ASP A 277 -5.40 -21.54 -2.07
CA ASP A 277 -5.76 -21.53 -3.48
C ASP A 277 -7.22 -21.11 -3.71
N ALA A 278 -8.15 -21.58 -2.87
CA ALA A 278 -9.54 -21.15 -2.93
C ALA A 278 -9.69 -19.63 -2.69
N TRP A 279 -8.93 -19.07 -1.74
CA TRP A 279 -8.90 -17.61 -1.51
C TRP A 279 -8.27 -16.88 -2.69
N ARG A 280 -7.09 -17.33 -3.11
CA ARG A 280 -6.30 -16.76 -4.22
C ARG A 280 -7.10 -16.64 -5.51
N ASN A 281 -7.87 -17.68 -5.84
CA ASN A 281 -8.64 -17.79 -7.09
C ASN A 281 -10.07 -17.23 -6.99
N GLY A 282 -10.48 -16.70 -5.83
CA GLY A 282 -11.85 -16.21 -5.61
C GLY A 282 -12.89 -17.33 -5.74
N GLN A 283 -12.66 -18.43 -5.02
CA GLN A 283 -13.48 -19.64 -4.97
C GLN A 283 -13.78 -20.05 -3.53
N THR A 284 -13.94 -19.08 -2.63
CA THR A 284 -14.20 -19.32 -1.20
C THR A 284 -15.66 -19.66 -0.90
N GLY A 285 -16.58 -19.30 -1.81
CA GLY A 285 -18.02 -19.41 -1.63
C GLY A 285 -18.67 -18.23 -0.92
N TYR A 286 -17.88 -17.18 -0.64
CA TYR A 286 -18.39 -15.90 -0.18
C TYR A 286 -18.24 -14.86 -1.31
N PRO A 287 -19.35 -14.46 -1.97
CA PRO A 287 -19.33 -13.56 -3.12
C PRO A 287 -18.50 -12.28 -2.93
N LEU A 288 -18.55 -11.66 -1.75
CA LEU A 288 -17.79 -10.46 -1.46
C LEU A 288 -16.26 -10.70 -1.48
N ILE A 289 -15.81 -11.85 -0.97
CA ILE A 289 -14.40 -12.24 -1.00
C ILE A 289 -14.00 -12.56 -2.43
N ASP A 290 -14.78 -13.41 -3.09
CA ASP A 290 -14.49 -13.92 -4.42
C ASP A 290 -14.44 -12.81 -5.47
N ALA A 291 -15.36 -11.83 -5.39
CA ALA A 291 -15.37 -10.67 -6.26
C ALA A 291 -14.11 -9.81 -6.11
N ASN A 292 -13.67 -9.54 -4.87
CA ASN A 292 -12.44 -8.79 -4.63
C ASN A 292 -11.21 -9.55 -5.14
N MET A 293 -11.12 -10.85 -4.88
CA MET A 293 -9.97 -11.65 -5.35
C MET A 293 -9.93 -11.75 -6.88
N LYS A 294 -11.09 -11.79 -7.55
CA LYS A 294 -11.17 -11.72 -9.01
C LYS A 294 -10.84 -10.32 -9.56
N GLU A 295 -11.23 -9.25 -8.88
CA GLU A 295 -10.81 -7.89 -9.24
C GLU A 295 -9.28 -7.78 -9.22
N LEU A 296 -8.64 -8.24 -8.13
CA LEU A 296 -7.18 -8.24 -7.98
C LEU A 296 -6.49 -9.02 -9.09
N LEU A 297 -6.92 -10.25 -9.34
CA LEU A 297 -6.36 -11.10 -10.40
C LEU A 297 -6.51 -10.51 -11.79
N THR A 298 -7.62 -9.82 -12.07
CA THR A 298 -7.94 -9.32 -13.40
C THR A 298 -7.29 -7.96 -13.69
N THR A 299 -7.18 -7.11 -12.67
CA THR A 299 -6.80 -5.69 -12.83
C THR A 299 -5.47 -5.33 -12.19
N GLY A 300 -4.97 -6.16 -11.28
CA GLY A 300 -3.86 -5.81 -10.40
C GLY A 300 -4.20 -4.70 -9.39
N PHE A 301 -5.48 -4.47 -9.11
CA PHE A 301 -5.95 -3.48 -8.15
C PHE A 301 -7.05 -4.07 -7.27
N MET A 302 -7.19 -3.56 -6.05
CA MET A 302 -8.31 -3.86 -5.17
C MET A 302 -8.64 -2.63 -4.33
N SER A 303 -9.94 -2.34 -4.14
CA SER A 303 -10.38 -1.26 -3.25
C SER A 303 -9.79 -1.38 -1.83
N ASN A 304 -9.53 -0.26 -1.15
CA ASN A 304 -9.03 -0.30 0.24
C ASN A 304 -9.96 -1.10 1.16
N ARG A 305 -11.28 -0.94 0.98
CA ARG A 305 -12.30 -1.70 1.71
C ARG A 305 -12.15 -3.20 1.44
N GLY A 306 -12.02 -3.58 0.17
CA GLY A 306 -11.76 -4.94 -0.26
C GLY A 306 -10.54 -5.55 0.40
N ARG A 307 -9.39 -4.86 0.36
CA ARG A 307 -8.12 -5.32 0.94
C ARG A 307 -8.25 -5.64 2.43
N GLN A 308 -8.92 -4.77 3.19
CA GLN A 308 -9.20 -4.99 4.62
C GLN A 308 -10.05 -6.23 4.85
N ILE A 309 -11.10 -6.42 4.05
CA ILE A 309 -12.04 -7.53 4.16
C ILE A 309 -11.35 -8.86 3.84
N VAL A 310 -10.64 -8.96 2.71
CA VAL A 310 -10.00 -10.23 2.29
C VAL A 310 -8.82 -10.60 3.20
N CYS A 311 -8.09 -9.61 3.74
CA CYS A 311 -7.08 -9.83 4.77
C CYS A 311 -7.71 -10.41 6.04
N SER A 312 -8.79 -9.80 6.53
CA SER A 312 -9.48 -10.28 7.74
C SER A 312 -10.00 -11.69 7.54
N PHE A 313 -10.61 -11.99 6.39
CA PHE A 313 -11.13 -13.33 6.07
C PHE A 313 -10.03 -14.39 6.05
N LEU A 314 -8.92 -14.14 5.35
CA LEU A 314 -7.81 -15.07 5.26
C LEU A 314 -7.24 -15.40 6.65
N VAL A 315 -7.04 -14.39 7.49
CA VAL A 315 -6.42 -14.55 8.81
C VAL A 315 -7.41 -15.09 9.84
N ARG A 316 -8.65 -14.61 9.87
CA ARG A 316 -9.59 -14.85 10.97
C ARG A 316 -10.56 -15.98 10.69
N ASP A 317 -11.06 -16.10 9.47
CA ASP A 317 -12.02 -17.15 9.09
C ASP A 317 -11.29 -18.40 8.60
N MET A 318 -10.21 -18.25 7.83
CA MET A 318 -9.46 -19.39 7.28
C MET A 318 -8.27 -19.83 8.15
N ASN A 319 -7.86 -19.01 9.12
CA ASN A 319 -6.67 -19.22 9.96
C ASN A 319 -5.39 -19.49 9.15
N ILE A 320 -5.24 -18.83 8.00
CA ILE A 320 -4.06 -18.96 7.13
C ILE A 320 -3.00 -17.93 7.52
N ASP A 321 -1.73 -18.32 7.36
CA ASP A 321 -0.56 -17.46 7.56
C ASP A 321 -0.69 -16.21 6.68
N TRP A 322 -0.78 -15.05 7.36
CA TRP A 322 -1.03 -13.77 6.72
C TRP A 322 0.02 -13.40 5.67
N ARG A 323 1.25 -13.94 5.80
CA ARG A 323 2.34 -13.70 4.86
C ARG A 323 2.04 -14.27 3.48
N MET A 324 1.30 -15.38 3.39
CA MET A 324 0.86 -15.93 2.11
C MET A 324 -0.03 -14.94 1.35
N GLY A 325 -0.92 -14.26 2.08
CA GLY A 325 -1.76 -13.19 1.51
C GLY A 325 -0.94 -11.94 1.14
N ALA A 326 0.04 -11.57 1.97
CA ALA A 326 0.92 -10.44 1.72
C ALA A 326 1.79 -10.63 0.46
N GLU A 327 2.41 -11.80 0.29
CA GLU A 327 3.20 -12.17 -0.88
C GLU A 327 2.34 -12.29 -2.15
N TRP A 328 1.09 -12.74 -2.01
CA TRP A 328 0.15 -12.74 -3.13
C TRP A 328 -0.22 -11.33 -3.59
N PHE A 329 -0.41 -10.42 -2.64
CA PHE A 329 -0.62 -9.01 -2.93
C PHE A 329 0.60 -8.38 -3.58
N GLU A 330 1.81 -8.70 -3.12
CA GLU A 330 3.07 -8.32 -3.77
C GLU A 330 3.16 -8.82 -5.22
N THR A 331 2.67 -10.01 -5.49
CA THR A 331 2.63 -10.57 -6.86
C THR A 331 1.67 -9.83 -7.78
N CYS A 332 0.49 -9.45 -7.27
CA CYS A 332 -0.62 -8.99 -8.11
C CYS A 332 -0.77 -7.47 -8.19
N LEU A 333 -0.43 -6.73 -7.13
CA LEU A 333 -0.76 -5.32 -7.02
C LEU A 333 0.13 -4.45 -7.91
N LEU A 334 -0.50 -3.67 -8.79
CA LEU A 334 0.15 -2.57 -9.53
C LEU A 334 0.66 -1.47 -8.60
N ASP A 335 0.09 -1.37 -7.40
CA ASP A 335 0.48 -0.42 -6.36
C ASP A 335 1.21 -1.08 -5.19
N TYR A 336 1.90 -2.18 -5.45
CA TYR A 336 2.75 -2.81 -4.45
C TYR A 336 3.83 -1.81 -3.96
N ASP A 337 3.84 -1.61 -2.64
CA ASP A 337 4.86 -0.89 -1.88
C ASP A 337 5.12 -1.73 -0.63
N PRO A 338 6.36 -2.19 -0.36
CA PRO A 338 6.64 -3.14 0.71
C PRO A 338 6.23 -2.58 2.07
N CYS A 339 6.43 -1.27 2.31
CA CYS A 339 6.08 -0.63 3.56
C CYS A 339 4.56 -0.63 3.79
N SER A 340 3.80 -0.21 2.78
CA SER A 340 2.35 -0.08 2.84
C SER A 340 1.68 -1.45 2.83
N ASN A 341 2.14 -2.40 2.01
CA ASN A 341 1.59 -3.74 1.93
C ASN A 341 1.79 -4.48 3.26
N TYR A 342 3.03 -4.73 3.66
CA TYR A 342 3.33 -5.49 4.88
C TYR A 342 2.92 -4.72 6.15
N GLY A 343 2.97 -3.38 6.12
CA GLY A 343 2.42 -2.54 7.18
C GLY A 343 0.91 -2.74 7.39
N ASN A 344 0.11 -2.73 6.32
CA ASN A 344 -1.32 -2.99 6.42
C ASN A 344 -1.64 -4.45 6.75
N TRP A 345 -0.87 -5.42 6.22
CA TRP A 345 -1.07 -6.83 6.52
C TRP A 345 -0.78 -7.16 7.99
N THR A 346 0.32 -6.65 8.55
CA THR A 346 0.61 -6.80 9.99
C THR A 346 -0.47 -6.13 10.84
N TYR A 347 -1.00 -4.98 10.41
CA TYR A 347 -2.10 -4.29 11.07
C TYR A 347 -3.40 -5.13 11.05
N GLY A 348 -3.78 -5.67 9.89
CA GLY A 348 -4.98 -6.49 9.72
C GLY A 348 -4.90 -7.86 10.40
N ALA A 349 -3.71 -8.47 10.40
CA ALA A 349 -3.45 -9.74 11.06
C ALA A 349 -3.35 -9.62 12.59
N GLY A 350 -3.28 -8.39 13.12
CA GLY A 350 -3.12 -8.13 14.55
C GLY A 350 -1.74 -8.50 15.07
N VAL A 351 -0.70 -8.37 14.25
CA VAL A 351 0.71 -8.59 14.66
C VAL A 351 1.57 -7.33 14.55
N GLY A 352 1.01 -6.24 14.02
CA GLY A 352 1.61 -4.90 13.97
C GLY A 352 1.55 -4.16 15.31
N ASN A 353 2.16 -2.97 15.38
CA ASN A 353 2.40 -2.24 16.64
C ASN A 353 1.18 -1.54 17.27
N ASP A 354 0.01 -1.56 16.63
CA ASP A 354 -1.21 -1.01 17.23
C ASP A 354 -1.66 -1.94 18.38
N PRO A 355 -1.91 -1.43 19.59
CA PRO A 355 -2.38 -2.23 20.72
C PRO A 355 -3.78 -2.84 20.52
N ARG A 356 -4.51 -2.44 19.47
CA ARG A 356 -5.82 -3.04 19.15
C ARG A 356 -5.64 -4.39 18.49
N GLU A 357 -5.90 -5.45 19.25
CA GLU A 357 -5.55 -6.82 18.86
C GLU A 357 -6.57 -7.49 17.92
N ASP A 358 -7.86 -7.17 18.03
CA ASP A 358 -8.92 -7.89 17.33
C ASP A 358 -9.73 -7.01 16.37
N ARG A 359 -9.34 -7.03 15.09
CA ARG A 359 -10.06 -6.40 13.98
C ARG A 359 -10.65 -7.46 13.06
N TYR A 360 -11.75 -8.06 13.50
CA TYR A 360 -12.56 -8.94 12.66
C TYR A 360 -13.54 -8.14 11.78
N PHE A 361 -13.56 -8.44 10.49
CA PHE A 361 -14.52 -7.87 9.55
C PHE A 361 -15.62 -8.89 9.25
N SER A 362 -16.79 -8.70 9.85
CA SER A 362 -17.97 -9.55 9.58
C SER A 362 -18.43 -9.40 8.13
N ILE A 363 -18.25 -10.45 7.33
CA ILE A 363 -18.60 -10.47 5.90
C ILE A 363 -20.05 -10.03 5.63
N PRO A 364 -21.08 -10.51 6.36
CA PRO A 364 -22.45 -10.02 6.19
C PRO A 364 -22.62 -8.52 6.43
N LYS A 365 -21.99 -7.97 7.48
CA LYS A 365 -22.07 -6.53 7.75
C LYS A 365 -21.35 -5.71 6.69
N GLN A 366 -20.21 -6.19 6.20
CA GLN A 366 -19.45 -5.50 5.16
C GLN A 366 -20.21 -5.50 3.83
N ALA A 367 -20.80 -6.62 3.45
CA ALA A 367 -21.67 -6.72 2.28
C ALA A 367 -22.84 -5.73 2.37
N GLN A 368 -23.57 -5.73 3.49
CA GLN A 368 -24.71 -4.85 3.70
C GLN A 368 -24.36 -3.36 3.65
N ASN A 369 -23.19 -2.99 4.20
CA ASN A 369 -22.81 -1.58 4.33
C ASN A 369 -22.13 -1.01 3.08
N TYR A 370 -21.39 -1.84 2.32
CA TYR A 370 -20.52 -1.36 1.24
C TYR A 370 -20.90 -1.89 -0.15
N ASP A 371 -21.83 -2.84 -0.22
CA ASP A 371 -22.45 -3.30 -1.47
C ASP A 371 -23.93 -3.66 -1.24
N PRO A 372 -24.77 -2.77 -0.70
CA PRO A 372 -26.14 -3.11 -0.26
C PRO A 372 -27.01 -3.75 -1.34
N GLU A 373 -26.78 -3.38 -2.60
CA GLU A 373 -27.54 -3.88 -3.76
C GLU A 373 -26.85 -5.08 -4.45
N GLY A 374 -25.67 -5.49 -3.98
CA GLY A 374 -24.91 -6.59 -4.57
C GLY A 374 -24.38 -6.28 -5.98
N GLU A 375 -24.22 -5.01 -6.34
CA GLU A 375 -23.79 -4.58 -7.68
C GLU A 375 -22.31 -4.87 -7.90
N PHE A 376 -21.47 -4.69 -6.87
CA PHE A 376 -20.06 -5.04 -6.98
C PHE A 376 -19.88 -6.55 -7.17
N VAL A 377 -20.55 -7.38 -6.37
CA VAL A 377 -20.46 -8.84 -6.53
C VAL A 377 -21.08 -9.30 -7.85
N ALA A 378 -22.22 -8.75 -8.29
CA ALA A 378 -22.83 -9.11 -9.59
C ALA A 378 -22.02 -8.60 -10.80
N TYR A 379 -21.21 -7.55 -10.62
CA TYR A 379 -20.25 -7.13 -11.62
C TYR A 379 -19.17 -8.19 -11.79
N TRP A 380 -18.47 -8.58 -10.73
CA TRP A 380 -17.32 -9.50 -10.81
C TRP A 380 -17.71 -10.99 -10.91
N LEU A 381 -18.92 -11.35 -10.49
CA LEU A 381 -19.49 -12.68 -10.53
C LEU A 381 -20.79 -12.66 -11.35
N PRO A 382 -20.72 -12.64 -12.70
CA PRO A 382 -21.88 -12.42 -13.56
C PRO A 382 -23.03 -13.41 -13.33
N GLN A 383 -22.73 -14.63 -12.91
CA GLN A 383 -23.73 -15.64 -12.56
C GLN A 383 -24.64 -15.22 -11.40
N LEU A 384 -24.24 -14.27 -10.56
CA LEU A 384 -25.06 -13.75 -9.47
C LEU A 384 -26.00 -12.63 -9.91
N ARG A 385 -25.83 -12.07 -11.12
CA ARG A 385 -26.64 -10.95 -11.62
C ARG A 385 -28.12 -11.28 -11.74
N VAL A 386 -28.43 -12.53 -12.09
CA VAL A 386 -29.80 -13.04 -12.23
C VAL A 386 -30.52 -13.17 -10.88
N LEU A 387 -29.79 -13.13 -9.77
CA LEU A 387 -30.36 -13.23 -8.44
C LEU A 387 -30.88 -11.86 -7.98
N PRO A 388 -31.99 -11.84 -7.21
CA PRO A 388 -32.44 -10.63 -6.54
C PRO A 388 -31.38 -10.16 -5.54
N LYS A 389 -31.30 -8.86 -5.27
CA LYS A 389 -30.21 -8.24 -4.50
C LYS A 389 -30.01 -8.88 -3.12
N GLU A 390 -31.09 -9.30 -2.47
CA GLU A 390 -31.09 -9.91 -1.14
C GLU A 390 -30.35 -11.26 -1.12
N LYS A 391 -30.24 -11.92 -2.28
CA LYS A 391 -29.57 -13.22 -2.44
C LYS A 391 -28.16 -13.13 -3.00
N ARG A 392 -27.74 -11.97 -3.54
CA ARG A 392 -26.43 -11.85 -4.23
C ARG A 392 -25.24 -12.10 -3.30
N HIS A 393 -25.33 -11.67 -2.04
CA HIS A 393 -24.26 -11.89 -1.05
C HIS A 393 -24.31 -13.25 -0.38
N PHE A 394 -25.49 -13.86 -0.29
CA PHE A 394 -25.71 -15.16 0.34
C PHE A 394 -26.56 -16.06 -0.57
N PRO A 395 -26.00 -16.50 -1.72
CA PRO A 395 -26.75 -17.26 -2.72
C PRO A 395 -27.01 -18.72 -2.31
N GLY A 396 -26.42 -19.18 -1.21
CA GLY A 396 -26.48 -20.59 -0.80
C GLY A 396 -25.87 -21.50 -1.86
N LEU A 397 -26.53 -22.64 -2.13
CA LEU A 397 -26.07 -23.61 -3.13
C LEU A 397 -26.22 -23.14 -4.59
N LEU A 398 -26.78 -21.95 -4.83
CA LEU A 398 -26.88 -21.36 -6.17
C LEU A 398 -25.53 -20.80 -6.68
N TYR A 399 -24.48 -20.82 -5.87
CA TYR A 399 -23.12 -20.41 -6.26
C TYR A 399 -22.11 -21.56 -6.07
N ILE A 400 -21.26 -21.51 -5.04
CA ILE A 400 -20.37 -22.60 -4.65
C ILE A 400 -20.44 -22.78 -3.14
N LYS A 401 -20.19 -23.99 -2.66
CA LYS A 401 -20.21 -24.30 -1.23
C LYS A 401 -19.08 -23.53 -0.52
N PRO A 402 -19.35 -22.85 0.61
CA PRO A 402 -18.30 -22.20 1.39
C PRO A 402 -17.21 -23.17 1.84
N VAL A 403 -15.94 -22.79 1.66
CA VAL A 403 -14.77 -23.62 2.01
C VAL A 403 -14.50 -23.67 3.51
N VAL A 404 -14.94 -22.65 4.25
CA VAL A 404 -14.92 -22.57 5.71
C VAL A 404 -16.20 -21.90 6.21
N ALA A 405 -16.57 -22.16 7.46
CA ALA A 405 -17.62 -21.39 8.12
C ALA A 405 -17.09 -20.02 8.58
N LEU A 406 -17.92 -18.98 8.55
CA LEU A 406 -17.56 -17.70 9.14
C LEU A 406 -17.42 -17.83 10.66
N LYS A 407 -16.36 -17.25 11.21
CA LYS A 407 -16.09 -17.27 12.65
C LYS A 407 -17.21 -16.57 13.43
N PHE A 408 -17.73 -15.46 12.90
CA PHE A 408 -18.86 -14.74 13.48
C PHE A 408 -19.84 -14.24 12.42
N GLY A 409 -21.14 -14.31 12.73
CA GLY A 409 -22.19 -13.67 11.93
C GLY A 409 -23.01 -14.59 11.04
N ASN A 410 -23.16 -15.88 11.38
CA ASN A 410 -24.15 -16.73 10.69
C ASN A 410 -25.54 -16.09 10.72
N THR A 411 -26.08 -15.75 9.56
CA THR A 411 -27.47 -15.35 9.36
C THR A 411 -28.38 -16.57 9.53
N LYS A 412 -28.67 -16.90 10.80
CA LYS A 412 -29.70 -17.81 11.36
C LYS A 412 -29.93 -19.17 10.69
N THR A 413 -29.66 -20.22 11.47
CA THR A 413 -30.57 -21.36 11.62
C THR A 413 -31.91 -20.87 12.20
N THR A 414 -32.90 -20.58 11.35
CA THR A 414 -34.31 -20.59 11.77
C THR A 414 -34.77 -22.05 11.81
N ASN A 415 -34.54 -22.71 12.95
CA ASN A 415 -35.25 -23.95 13.26
C ASN A 415 -36.63 -23.59 13.83
N ASN A 416 -37.67 -23.90 13.06
CA ASN A 416 -39.00 -24.14 13.59
C ASN A 416 -38.92 -25.18 14.71
N LYS A 417 -39.14 -24.77 15.96
CA LYS A 417 -39.64 -25.65 17.02
C LYS A 417 -40.88 -25.00 17.64
N THR A 418 -42.01 -25.48 17.12
CA THR A 418 -43.25 -25.85 17.83
C THR A 418 -43.48 -25.25 19.22
N MET A 419 -44.65 -24.61 19.34
CA MET A 419 -45.32 -24.27 20.59
C MET A 419 -45.28 -25.44 21.59
N GLY A 420 -44.85 -25.14 22.81
CA GLY A 420 -45.09 -25.94 24.00
C GLY A 420 -45.36 -24.99 25.16
N SER A 421 -46.58 -25.02 25.68
CA SER A 421 -47.02 -24.23 26.83
C SER A 421 -46.19 -24.54 28.08
N GLY A 422 -45.76 -23.51 28.79
CA GLY A 422 -45.15 -23.64 30.13
C GLY A 422 -45.23 -22.33 30.90
N THR A 423 -46.04 -22.35 31.95
CA THR A 423 -46.46 -21.31 32.88
C THR A 423 -45.36 -20.40 33.46
N ARG A 424 -45.74 -19.13 33.67
CA ARG A 424 -45.02 -18.07 34.40
C ARG A 424 -44.66 -18.46 35.83
N THR A 425 -43.48 -18.05 36.28
CA THR A 425 -43.25 -17.52 37.64
C THR A 425 -42.29 -16.33 37.59
N THR A 426 -42.69 -15.28 38.31
CA THR A 426 -42.07 -13.97 38.50
C THR A 426 -41.08 -13.99 39.67
N ALA A 427 -39.87 -13.44 39.51
CA ALA A 427 -39.12 -12.76 40.58
C ALA A 427 -37.85 -12.08 40.03
N ASP A 428 -37.57 -10.92 40.61
CA ASP A 428 -36.29 -10.17 40.64
C ASP A 428 -35.88 -9.31 39.43
N GLU A 429 -36.71 -8.28 39.20
CA GLU A 429 -36.20 -6.93 38.94
C GLU A 429 -35.65 -6.33 40.26
N ASN A 430 -34.37 -5.94 40.27
CA ASN A 430 -33.82 -4.72 40.90
C ASN A 430 -32.36 -4.93 41.34
N ARG A 431 -31.40 -4.34 40.61
CA ARG A 431 -30.30 -3.59 41.27
C ARG A 431 -29.56 -2.65 40.32
N TRP A 432 -29.56 -1.39 40.74
CA TRP A 432 -28.61 -0.32 40.44
C TRP A 432 -28.70 0.46 39.11
N LYS A 433 -29.65 1.41 39.10
CA LYS A 433 -29.42 2.77 38.60
C LYS A 433 -29.28 3.73 39.80
N GLY A 434 -28.32 4.64 39.73
CA GLY A 434 -28.16 5.79 40.63
C GLY A 434 -26.67 6.14 40.74
N ARG A 435 -26.19 7.37 40.56
CA ARG A 435 -26.79 8.71 40.49
C ARG A 435 -25.75 9.63 39.81
N LYS A 436 -26.21 10.55 38.95
CA LYS A 436 -25.45 11.77 38.59
C LYS A 436 -25.55 12.78 39.74
N GLY A 437 -24.49 13.58 39.94
CA GLY A 437 -24.63 14.99 40.30
C GLY A 437 -23.87 15.50 41.53
N ASN A 438 -22.89 16.37 41.24
CA ASN A 438 -22.45 17.59 41.96
C ASN A 438 -21.84 17.50 43.37
N ARG A 439 -20.58 17.96 43.56
CA ARG A 439 -20.17 19.36 43.89
C ARG A 439 -18.67 19.43 44.27
N THR A 440 -18.00 20.46 43.74
CA THR A 440 -16.89 21.27 44.34
C THR A 440 -16.01 20.66 45.45
N GLN A 441 -14.71 20.50 45.18
CA GLN A 441 -13.64 21.43 45.59
C GLN A 441 -12.38 21.14 44.77
#